data_AF-A0AAV1RQQ8-F1
#
_entry.id   AF-A0AAV1RQQ8-F1
#
_cell.length_a   1.000
_cell.length_b   1.000
_cell.length_c   1.000
_cell.angle_alpha   90.00
_cell.angle_beta   90.00
_cell.angle_gamma   90.00
#
_symmetry.space_group_name_H-M   'P 1'
#
loop_
_entity.id
_entity.type
_entity.pdbx_description
1 polymer ?
#
loop_
_entity_poly.entity_id
_entity_poly.type
_entity_poly.pdbx_seq_one_letter_code
_entity_poly.pdbx_strand_id
1 'polypeptide(L)'
;MFDIDAILQYFVIFHAEGFIGVNIGTDLSDMPHPTQVVALLKAQQIRHVRLYNADRGMLVALANTGIQVMVSVPNDQLLGIGQSNSTAANWVSHNVVAHVPATNITAICVGSEVFTTIPNAAPVLVNAMKYIQSALVASNLDRQIKVSTPLSSSIILDSFPPSQAFFNKSWNPVLIPILNFLQSTGSHLMLNVYPYYDYMQSNGVIPLDYALLKPLAPNKEAVDANTLVHYSNVFDAMIDATYFAMDFLNFTNIPVMVTESGWPSKGDSNEPDATIDNANTYNSNLIRHVLNKTGTPKHPGVAVSTYIYELYNEDLKPGPVSEKNWGLFNANGEPVYILHLTGSGLVLANDTTNQTYCTAREGADPKMLQAALDWACGPGKVDCSAMLQGEPCYEPDNVIAHATFAFNSYYNQMGKAPGTCDFNGVAAITTTNPSKIVLALTIHCHGTCIFPGSTGKINGTMVNITAPSMNSTSSAPSARNLYNIGYMSFIIVLLGGNVFLCLGGGLDGRQSLKLAYAMLIVMVVGAPLAQAAISCGQVTSSLSQCIGYLQRGGAVPPPCCGGIKSLNSQARTTPDRQGVCNCLKSLAGRVSGINYGYAAGLPSKCGSEMKNWRSNFQQGMKYSDKLVLE
;
A
#
# COMPACT_ATOMS: atom_id res chain seq x y z
N MET A 1 -13.84 13.03 39.52
CA MET A 1 -13.73 11.68 38.93
C MET A 1 -13.60 11.94 37.44
N PHE A 2 -12.36 12.01 36.94
CA PHE A 2 -12.13 12.27 35.52
C PHE A 2 -12.42 10.97 34.77
N ASP A 3 -13.24 11.08 33.73
CA ASP A 3 -13.75 9.96 32.95
C ASP A 3 -12.58 9.26 32.25
N ILE A 4 -12.27 8.05 32.70
CA ILE A 4 -11.16 7.24 32.19
C ILE A 4 -11.43 6.84 30.72
N ASP A 5 -12.70 6.82 30.31
CA ASP A 5 -13.09 6.52 28.92
C ASP A 5 -12.69 7.64 27.96
N ALA A 6 -12.75 8.91 28.39
CA ALA A 6 -12.31 10.05 27.57
C ALA A 6 -10.78 10.08 27.37
N ILE A 7 -10.01 9.60 28.35
CA ILE A 7 -8.55 9.50 28.26
C ILE A 7 -8.12 8.29 27.42
N LEU A 8 -8.86 7.18 27.49
CA LEU A 8 -8.68 6.04 26.57
C LEU A 8 -9.06 6.42 25.13
N GLN A 9 -10.04 7.28 24.91
CA GLN A 9 -10.39 7.80 23.58
C GLN A 9 -9.30 8.69 22.97
N TYR A 10 -8.51 9.39 23.80
CA TYR A 10 -7.36 10.18 23.35
C TYR A 10 -6.10 9.34 23.07
N PHE A 11 -5.97 8.15 23.69
CA PHE A 11 -4.79 7.30 23.57
C PHE A 11 -4.92 6.11 22.60
N VAL A 12 -6.12 5.87 22.04
CA VAL A 12 -6.35 4.87 20.98
C VAL A 12 -6.64 5.58 19.64
N ILE A 13 -5.81 6.54 19.26
CA ILE A 13 -5.51 6.70 17.83
C ILE A 13 -4.43 5.67 17.54
N PHE A 14 -4.83 4.43 17.26
CA PHE A 14 -4.02 3.61 16.36
C PHE A 14 -3.86 4.48 15.12
N HIS A 15 -2.69 5.09 14.92
CA HIS A 15 -2.36 5.75 13.67
C HIS A 15 -2.38 4.64 12.62
N ALA A 16 -3.54 4.40 12.02
CA ALA A 16 -3.65 3.57 10.85
C ALA A 16 -2.71 4.19 9.82
N GLU A 17 -1.64 3.48 9.49
CA GLU A 17 -0.73 3.95 8.46
C GLU A 17 -1.54 4.10 7.16
N GLY A 18 -1.49 5.29 6.57
CA GLY A 18 -2.12 5.51 5.27
C GLY A 18 -1.54 4.52 4.27
N PHE A 19 -2.43 3.90 3.50
CA PHE A 19 -2.05 2.91 2.51
C PHE A 19 -2.59 3.30 1.14
N ILE A 20 -1.94 2.75 0.12
CA ILE A 20 -2.42 2.74 -1.25
C ILE A 20 -3.05 1.37 -1.54
N GLY A 21 -4.29 1.40 -2.02
CA GLY A 21 -4.98 0.28 -2.63
C GLY A 21 -5.26 0.52 -4.10
N VAL A 22 -5.84 -0.47 -4.76
CA VAL A 22 -6.30 -0.36 -6.16
C VAL A 22 -7.70 -0.92 -6.32
N ASN A 23 -8.48 -0.32 -7.21
CA ASN A 23 -9.76 -0.85 -7.65
C ASN A 23 -9.56 -1.91 -8.74
N ILE A 24 -10.29 -3.02 -8.66
CA ILE A 24 -10.28 -4.06 -9.68
C ILE A 24 -11.61 -4.02 -10.41
N GLY A 25 -11.62 -3.31 -11.54
CA GLY A 25 -12.68 -3.36 -12.53
C GLY A 25 -12.79 -4.72 -13.22
N THR A 26 -13.95 -4.96 -13.83
CA THR A 26 -14.29 -6.22 -14.51
C THR A 26 -14.90 -6.00 -15.89
N ASP A 27 -15.02 -4.76 -16.35
CA ASP A 27 -15.57 -4.39 -17.66
C ASP A 27 -14.50 -4.56 -18.76
N LEU A 28 -13.92 -5.77 -18.84
CA LEU A 28 -12.90 -6.16 -19.82
C LEU A 28 -13.44 -7.24 -20.76
N SER A 29 -13.12 -7.14 -22.06
CA SER A 29 -13.46 -8.17 -23.04
C SER A 29 -12.70 -9.48 -22.81
N ASP A 30 -11.45 -9.40 -22.34
CA ASP A 30 -10.61 -10.53 -21.96
C ASP A 30 -10.07 -10.32 -20.53
N MET A 31 -10.85 -10.75 -19.54
CA MET A 31 -10.49 -10.59 -18.13
C MET A 31 -9.41 -11.60 -17.73
N PRO A 32 -8.26 -11.15 -17.19
CA PRO A 32 -7.23 -12.06 -16.68
C PRO A 32 -7.79 -13.00 -15.60
N HIS A 33 -7.32 -14.25 -15.60
CA HIS A 33 -7.76 -15.22 -14.61
C HIS A 33 -7.44 -14.70 -13.18
N PRO A 34 -8.31 -14.90 -12.17
CA PRO A 34 -8.12 -14.35 -10.83
C PRO A 34 -6.74 -14.63 -10.20
N THR A 35 -6.16 -15.81 -10.45
CA THR A 35 -4.81 -16.15 -9.96
C THR A 35 -3.70 -15.32 -10.61
N GLN A 36 -3.87 -14.90 -11.88
CA GLN A 36 -2.95 -14.00 -12.57
C GLN A 36 -3.05 -12.59 -12.00
N VAL A 37 -4.28 -12.11 -11.73
CA VAL A 37 -4.51 -10.82 -11.06
C VAL A 37 -3.82 -10.81 -9.70
N VAL A 38 -3.98 -11.86 -8.88
CA VAL A 38 -3.31 -11.98 -7.58
C VAL A 38 -1.79 -12.04 -7.71
N ALA A 39 -1.27 -12.71 -8.74
CA ALA A 39 0.16 -12.74 -9.00
C ALA A 39 0.70 -11.34 -9.34
N LEU A 40 -0.03 -10.56 -10.15
CA LEU A 40 0.30 -9.18 -10.45
C LEU A 40 0.27 -8.31 -9.19
N LEU A 41 -0.79 -8.38 -8.39
CA LEU A 41 -0.90 -7.61 -7.13
C LEU A 41 0.28 -7.89 -6.19
N LYS A 42 0.68 -9.15 -6.04
CA LYS A 42 1.85 -9.54 -5.24
C LYS A 42 3.17 -9.05 -5.83
N ALA A 43 3.34 -9.15 -7.15
CA ALA A 43 4.53 -8.65 -7.84
C ALA A 43 4.68 -7.13 -7.64
N GLN A 44 3.57 -6.39 -7.68
CA GLN A 44 3.52 -4.95 -7.44
C GLN A 44 3.49 -4.55 -5.96
N GLN A 45 3.58 -5.51 -5.02
CA GLN A 45 3.48 -5.27 -3.58
C GLN A 45 2.19 -4.53 -3.15
N ILE A 46 1.11 -4.66 -3.91
CA ILE A 46 -0.20 -4.08 -3.58
C ILE A 46 -0.84 -4.94 -2.50
N ARG A 47 -1.23 -4.32 -1.38
CA ARG A 47 -1.77 -5.01 -0.20
C ARG A 47 -3.24 -4.71 0.09
N HIS A 48 -3.84 -3.78 -0.63
CA HIS A 48 -5.24 -3.39 -0.45
C HIS A 48 -5.92 -3.35 -1.81
N VAL A 49 -7.08 -3.99 -1.92
CA VAL A 49 -7.86 -4.01 -3.15
C VAL A 49 -9.33 -3.78 -2.86
N ARG A 50 -10.02 -3.10 -3.77
CA ARG A 50 -11.47 -2.99 -3.76
C ARG A 50 -12.04 -3.74 -4.96
N LEU A 51 -13.03 -4.58 -4.70
CA LEU A 51 -13.82 -5.30 -5.68
C LEU A 51 -15.20 -4.64 -5.80
N TYR A 52 -15.69 -4.45 -7.02
CA TYR A 52 -17.03 -3.89 -7.27
C TYR A 52 -18.18 -4.90 -7.06
N ASN A 53 -17.84 -6.17 -6.85
CA ASN A 53 -18.78 -7.24 -6.52
C ASN A 53 -18.12 -8.25 -5.56
N ALA A 54 -18.88 -9.26 -5.17
CA ALA A 54 -18.39 -10.40 -4.40
C ALA A 54 -18.08 -11.61 -5.29
N ASP A 55 -17.28 -11.43 -6.35
CA ASP A 55 -16.90 -12.55 -7.22
C ASP A 55 -16.18 -13.66 -6.43
N ARG A 56 -16.77 -14.85 -6.47
CA ARG A 56 -16.28 -16.01 -5.72
C ARG A 56 -14.90 -16.44 -6.21
N GLY A 57 -14.63 -16.36 -7.51
CA GLY A 57 -13.34 -16.74 -8.09
C GLY A 57 -12.20 -15.87 -7.56
N MET A 58 -12.42 -14.55 -7.54
CA MET A 58 -11.48 -13.57 -7.02
C MET A 58 -11.29 -13.69 -5.50
N LEU A 59 -12.38 -13.84 -4.72
CA LEU A 59 -12.29 -14.03 -3.27
C LEU A 59 -11.52 -15.30 -2.90
N VAL A 60 -11.70 -16.40 -3.64
CA VAL A 60 -10.94 -17.64 -3.44
C VAL A 60 -9.48 -17.46 -3.85
N ALA A 61 -9.19 -16.77 -4.95
CA ALA A 61 -7.82 -16.50 -5.38
C ALA A 61 -7.04 -15.61 -4.38
N LEU A 62 -7.74 -14.70 -3.68
CA LEU A 62 -7.19 -13.82 -2.66
C LEU A 62 -6.98 -14.52 -1.30
N ALA A 63 -7.44 -15.76 -1.13
CA ALA A 63 -7.29 -16.52 0.10
C ALA A 63 -5.80 -16.77 0.45
N ASN A 64 -5.44 -16.57 1.72
CA ASN A 64 -4.10 -16.74 2.28
C ASN A 64 -3.01 -15.90 1.58
N THR A 65 -3.38 -14.83 0.88
CA THR A 65 -2.44 -13.93 0.22
C THR A 65 -1.90 -12.83 1.13
N GLY A 66 -2.64 -12.51 2.21
CA GLY A 66 -2.37 -11.36 3.08
C GLY A 66 -2.87 -10.02 2.52
N ILE A 67 -3.43 -10.00 1.31
CA ILE A 67 -4.04 -8.80 0.72
C ILE A 67 -5.38 -8.53 1.41
N GLN A 68 -5.59 -7.29 1.84
CA GLN A 68 -6.84 -6.79 2.41
C GLN A 68 -7.84 -6.45 1.30
N VAL A 69 -9.08 -6.87 1.49
CA VAL A 69 -10.13 -6.79 0.46
C VAL A 69 -11.31 -5.98 0.98
N MET A 70 -11.70 -4.99 0.19
CA MET A 70 -12.97 -4.30 0.30
C MET A 70 -13.93 -4.89 -0.75
N VAL A 71 -15.08 -5.38 -0.31
CA VAL A 71 -16.05 -6.04 -1.20
C VAL A 71 -17.26 -5.14 -1.35
N SER A 72 -17.73 -4.92 -2.58
CA SER A 72 -18.89 -4.07 -2.82
C SER A 72 -20.16 -4.90 -3.03
N VAL A 73 -21.28 -4.39 -2.50
CA VAL A 73 -22.63 -4.79 -2.84
C VAL A 73 -22.99 -4.04 -4.13
N PRO A 74 -23.22 -4.75 -5.25
CA PRO A 74 -23.63 -4.12 -6.50
C PRO A 74 -24.95 -3.34 -6.35
N ASN A 75 -25.07 -2.26 -7.12
CA ASN A 75 -26.22 -1.34 -7.08
C ASN A 75 -27.56 -2.04 -7.42
N ASP A 76 -27.55 -3.05 -8.28
CA ASP A 76 -28.71 -3.86 -8.66
C ASP A 76 -29.22 -4.77 -7.52
N GLN A 77 -28.35 -5.15 -6.58
CA GLN A 77 -28.70 -5.95 -5.40
C GLN A 77 -29.21 -5.11 -4.22
N LEU A 78 -29.04 -3.79 -4.30
CA LEU A 78 -29.29 -2.87 -3.18
C LEU A 78 -30.75 -2.91 -2.71
N LEU A 79 -31.72 -2.96 -3.64
CA LEU A 79 -33.14 -3.03 -3.29
C LEU A 79 -33.49 -4.29 -2.50
N GLY A 80 -33.02 -5.45 -2.95
CA GLY A 80 -33.30 -6.72 -2.29
C GLY A 80 -32.69 -6.81 -0.89
N ILE A 81 -31.47 -6.30 -0.73
CA ILE A 81 -30.78 -6.25 0.56
C ILE A 81 -31.41 -5.21 1.48
N GLY A 82 -31.75 -4.02 0.96
CA GLY A 82 -32.30 -2.92 1.76
C GLY A 82 -33.75 -3.10 2.21
N GLN A 83 -34.49 -4.04 1.62
CA GLN A 83 -35.88 -4.34 1.99
C GLN A 83 -36.02 -5.58 2.88
N SER A 84 -34.99 -6.42 3.00
CA SER A 84 -35.08 -7.71 3.69
C SER A 84 -33.82 -8.03 4.47
N ASN A 85 -33.96 -8.08 5.80
CA ASN A 85 -32.87 -8.46 6.69
C ASN A 85 -32.38 -9.90 6.45
N SER A 86 -33.27 -10.82 6.07
CA SER A 86 -32.87 -12.20 5.74
C SER A 86 -32.06 -12.27 4.44
N THR A 87 -32.40 -11.44 3.44
CA THR A 87 -31.62 -11.33 2.20
C THR A 87 -30.23 -10.78 2.48
N ALA A 88 -30.12 -9.73 3.31
CA ALA A 88 -28.83 -9.18 3.74
C ALA A 88 -27.99 -10.21 4.52
N ALA A 89 -28.60 -10.94 5.47
CA ALA A 89 -27.92 -11.98 6.23
C ALA A 89 -27.42 -13.13 5.32
N ASN A 90 -28.23 -13.54 4.35
CA ASN A 90 -27.83 -14.54 3.35
C ASN A 90 -26.67 -14.01 2.50
N TRP A 91 -26.71 -12.76 2.05
CA TRP A 91 -25.62 -12.15 1.29
C TRP A 91 -24.30 -12.18 2.09
N VAL A 92 -24.32 -11.75 3.35
CA VAL A 92 -23.13 -11.77 4.23
C VAL A 92 -22.63 -13.20 4.45
N SER A 93 -23.52 -14.16 4.68
CA SER A 93 -23.15 -15.56 4.88
C SER A 93 -22.42 -16.14 3.66
N HIS A 94 -22.97 -15.94 2.45
CA HIS A 94 -22.45 -16.52 1.22
C HIS A 94 -21.19 -15.81 0.70
N ASN A 95 -21.12 -14.49 0.83
CA ASN A 95 -20.10 -13.67 0.19
C ASN A 95 -18.96 -13.25 1.12
N VAL A 96 -19.19 -13.26 2.44
CA VAL A 96 -18.19 -12.80 3.43
C VAL A 96 -17.80 -13.95 4.36
N VAL A 97 -18.76 -14.50 5.10
CA VAL A 97 -18.50 -15.55 6.12
C VAL A 97 -17.89 -16.79 5.50
N ALA A 98 -18.32 -17.18 4.28
CA ALA A 98 -17.77 -18.34 3.57
C ALA A 98 -16.28 -18.20 3.21
N HIS A 99 -15.73 -16.99 3.20
CA HIS A 99 -14.36 -16.71 2.76
C HIS A 99 -13.42 -16.29 3.90
N VAL A 100 -13.95 -15.77 5.01
CA VAL A 100 -13.18 -15.40 6.21
C VAL A 100 -12.91 -16.64 7.07
N PRO A 101 -11.70 -16.82 7.66
CA PRO A 101 -10.56 -15.89 7.69
C PRO A 101 -9.54 -16.10 6.57
N ALA A 102 -9.80 -17.01 5.61
CA ALA A 102 -8.84 -17.29 4.55
C ALA A 102 -8.58 -16.04 3.68
N THR A 103 -9.64 -15.30 3.33
CA THR A 103 -9.56 -14.01 2.64
C THR A 103 -9.74 -12.89 3.67
N ASN A 104 -8.82 -11.93 3.69
CA ASN A 104 -8.82 -10.84 4.66
C ASN A 104 -9.75 -9.71 4.22
N ILE A 105 -11.05 -9.89 4.42
CA ILE A 105 -12.06 -8.86 4.11
C ILE A 105 -12.08 -7.83 5.25
N THR A 106 -11.88 -6.56 4.94
CA THR A 106 -11.77 -5.47 5.94
C THR A 106 -12.92 -4.47 5.87
N ALA A 107 -13.59 -4.36 4.73
CA ALA A 107 -14.75 -3.49 4.59
C ALA A 107 -15.76 -3.99 3.55
N ILE A 108 -17.02 -3.57 3.72
CA ILE A 108 -18.11 -3.78 2.77
C ILE A 108 -18.60 -2.41 2.28
N CYS A 109 -18.52 -2.18 0.97
CA CYS A 109 -19.13 -1.02 0.30
C CYS A 109 -20.57 -1.36 -0.07
N VAL A 110 -21.56 -0.70 0.53
CA VAL A 110 -22.96 -0.92 0.21
C VAL A 110 -23.36 0.00 -0.94
N GLY A 111 -23.39 -0.51 -2.16
CA GLY A 111 -23.56 0.30 -3.37
C GLY A 111 -22.30 1.06 -3.77
N SER A 112 -22.39 1.80 -4.86
CA SER A 112 -21.36 2.75 -5.31
C SER A 112 -22.06 3.96 -5.95
N GLU A 113 -21.78 5.16 -5.43
CA GLU A 113 -22.33 6.43 -5.92
C GLU A 113 -23.86 6.42 -6.12
N VAL A 114 -24.59 5.85 -5.17
CA VAL A 114 -26.04 5.61 -5.28
C VAL A 114 -26.83 6.91 -5.55
N PHE A 115 -26.41 8.04 -5.00
CA PHE A 115 -27.10 9.33 -5.16
C PHE A 115 -27.04 9.87 -6.59
N THR A 116 -25.96 9.60 -7.32
CA THR A 116 -25.76 10.10 -8.69
C THR A 116 -26.18 9.06 -9.73
N THR A 117 -25.98 7.77 -9.45
CA THR A 117 -26.23 6.68 -10.42
C THR A 117 -27.65 6.12 -10.37
N ILE A 118 -28.21 5.93 -9.16
CA ILE A 118 -29.55 5.35 -8.95
C ILE A 118 -30.30 6.06 -7.80
N PRO A 119 -30.58 7.38 -7.93
CA PRO A 119 -31.14 8.22 -6.86
C PRO A 119 -32.42 7.65 -6.23
N ASN A 120 -33.24 6.95 -7.02
CA ASN A 120 -34.49 6.32 -6.57
C ASN A 120 -34.27 5.21 -5.51
N ALA A 121 -33.08 4.60 -5.47
CA ALA A 121 -32.73 3.58 -4.49
C ALA A 121 -32.08 4.16 -3.21
N ALA A 122 -31.74 5.44 -3.18
CA ALA A 122 -31.13 6.09 -2.00
C ALA A 122 -31.90 5.86 -0.69
N PRO A 123 -33.26 5.86 -0.65
CA PRO A 123 -33.99 5.65 0.60
C PRO A 123 -33.76 4.27 1.25
N VAL A 124 -33.41 3.23 0.48
CA VAL A 124 -33.16 1.88 1.02
C VAL A 124 -31.71 1.67 1.47
N LEU A 125 -30.80 2.60 1.11
CA LEU A 125 -29.36 2.47 1.36
C LEU A 125 -29.03 2.34 2.85
N VAL A 126 -29.63 3.19 3.68
CA VAL A 126 -29.43 3.17 5.14
C VAL A 126 -29.89 1.84 5.75
N ASN A 127 -31.01 1.28 5.26
CA ASN A 127 -31.50 -0.01 5.72
C ASN A 127 -30.56 -1.14 5.29
N ALA A 128 -30.07 -1.12 4.04
CA ALA A 128 -29.10 -2.10 3.55
C ALA A 128 -27.83 -2.12 4.41
N MET A 129 -27.28 -0.94 4.74
CA MET A 129 -26.12 -0.81 5.63
C MET A 129 -26.41 -1.37 7.03
N LYS A 130 -27.57 -1.03 7.62
CA LYS A 130 -27.98 -1.53 8.94
C LYS A 130 -28.18 -3.04 8.98
N TYR A 131 -28.77 -3.62 7.93
CA TYR A 131 -29.01 -5.07 7.87
C TYR A 131 -27.71 -5.85 7.66
N ILE A 132 -26.81 -5.37 6.79
CA ILE A 132 -25.46 -5.96 6.65
C ILE A 132 -24.70 -5.87 7.96
N GLN A 133 -24.72 -4.72 8.64
CA GLN A 133 -24.08 -4.56 9.95
C GLN A 133 -24.66 -5.54 10.98
N SER A 134 -25.98 -5.71 11.01
CA SER A 134 -26.64 -6.64 11.93
C SER A 134 -26.22 -8.10 11.67
N ALA A 135 -26.06 -8.48 10.40
CA ALA A 135 -25.56 -9.80 10.01
C ALA A 135 -24.07 -10.01 10.39
N LEU A 136 -23.24 -8.97 10.28
CA LEU A 136 -21.85 -9.00 10.74
C LEU A 136 -21.75 -9.13 12.26
N VAL A 137 -22.59 -8.40 13.01
CA VAL A 137 -22.69 -8.52 14.48
C VAL A 137 -23.09 -9.95 14.87
N ALA A 138 -24.10 -10.52 14.21
CA ALA A 138 -24.53 -11.91 14.45
C ALA A 138 -23.42 -12.93 14.15
N SER A 139 -22.48 -12.58 13.28
CA SER A 139 -21.32 -13.41 12.90
C SER A 139 -20.05 -13.08 13.70
N ASN A 140 -20.08 -12.13 14.64
CA ASN A 140 -18.93 -11.60 15.39
C ASN A 140 -17.81 -11.02 14.50
N LEU A 141 -18.17 -10.45 13.36
CA LEU A 141 -17.25 -9.83 12.38
C LEU A 141 -17.32 -8.30 12.38
N ASP A 142 -18.25 -7.70 13.12
CA ASP A 142 -18.52 -6.25 13.17
C ASP A 142 -17.32 -5.38 13.59
N ARG A 143 -16.42 -5.94 14.39
CA ARG A 143 -15.20 -5.24 14.82
C ARG A 143 -14.09 -5.28 13.77
N GLN A 144 -14.10 -6.29 12.91
CA GLN A 144 -13.06 -6.54 11.90
C GLN A 144 -13.45 -5.95 10.54
N ILE A 145 -14.73 -6.02 10.19
CA ILE A 145 -15.26 -5.63 8.88
C ILE A 145 -16.12 -4.39 9.05
N LYS A 146 -15.69 -3.28 8.45
CA LYS A 146 -16.42 -2.01 8.49
C LYS A 146 -17.42 -1.90 7.34
N VAL A 147 -18.59 -1.34 7.60
CA VAL A 147 -19.62 -1.12 6.58
C VAL A 147 -19.69 0.37 6.26
N SER A 148 -19.64 0.71 4.97
CA SER A 148 -19.83 2.09 4.51
C SER A 148 -20.42 2.10 3.10
N THR A 149 -20.57 3.27 2.49
CA THR A 149 -21.07 3.47 1.13
C THR A 149 -20.16 4.47 0.42
N PRO A 150 -19.50 4.09 -0.69
CA PRO A 150 -18.79 5.02 -1.57
C PRO A 150 -19.73 6.08 -2.13
N LEU A 151 -19.40 7.35 -1.90
CA LEU A 151 -20.14 8.51 -2.38
C LEU A 151 -19.30 9.28 -3.41
N SER A 152 -19.95 9.85 -4.42
CA SER A 152 -19.29 10.75 -5.38
C SER A 152 -18.94 12.07 -4.70
N SER A 153 -17.77 12.65 -4.98
CA SER A 153 -17.42 14.00 -4.50
C SER A 153 -18.41 15.09 -4.96
N SER A 154 -19.14 14.86 -6.06
CA SER A 154 -20.16 15.77 -6.61
C SER A 154 -21.33 16.07 -5.67
N ILE A 155 -21.52 15.30 -4.59
CA ILE A 155 -22.55 15.58 -3.58
C ILE A 155 -22.16 16.76 -2.67
N ILE A 156 -20.89 17.17 -2.71
CA ILE A 156 -20.34 18.31 -1.98
C ILE A 156 -20.43 19.52 -2.93
N LEU A 157 -21.13 20.55 -2.48
CA LEU A 157 -21.34 21.78 -3.22
C LEU A 157 -20.43 22.87 -2.65
N ASP A 158 -20.11 23.85 -3.51
CA ASP A 158 -19.30 25.01 -3.19
C ASP A 158 -17.93 24.67 -2.56
N SER A 159 -17.33 23.56 -3.01
CA SER A 159 -16.10 22.96 -2.47
C SER A 159 -14.85 23.85 -2.51
N PHE A 160 -14.90 25.00 -3.19
CA PHE A 160 -13.77 25.93 -3.32
C PHE A 160 -14.21 27.37 -2.97
N PRO A 161 -13.71 27.96 -1.87
CA PRO A 161 -12.78 27.37 -0.89
C PRO A 161 -13.37 26.24 -0.03
N PRO A 162 -12.56 25.26 0.44
CA PRO A 162 -13.04 24.10 1.21
C PRO A 162 -13.86 24.44 2.46
N SER A 163 -13.56 25.53 3.16
CA SER A 163 -14.24 25.88 4.42
C SER A 163 -15.73 26.18 4.28
N GLN A 164 -16.21 26.53 3.08
CA GLN A 164 -17.62 26.85 2.83
C GLN A 164 -18.40 25.66 2.30
N ALA A 165 -17.72 24.54 2.05
CA ALA A 165 -18.30 23.37 1.43
C ALA A 165 -19.43 22.79 2.28
N PHE A 166 -20.50 22.35 1.61
CA PHE A 166 -21.62 21.68 2.28
C PHE A 166 -22.19 20.57 1.40
N PHE A 167 -22.76 19.55 2.04
CA PHE A 167 -23.46 18.51 1.30
C PHE A 167 -24.76 19.03 0.70
N ASN A 168 -25.09 18.58 -0.51
CA ASN A 168 -26.35 18.90 -1.15
C ASN A 168 -27.54 18.51 -0.25
N LYS A 169 -28.25 19.54 0.23
CA LYS A 169 -29.30 19.41 1.26
C LYS A 169 -30.46 18.51 0.84
N SER A 170 -30.67 18.33 -0.46
CA SER A 170 -31.68 17.40 -1.00
C SER A 170 -31.45 15.96 -0.53
N TRP A 171 -30.20 15.59 -0.20
CA TRP A 171 -29.84 14.26 0.30
C TRP A 171 -29.86 14.13 1.81
N ASN A 172 -30.10 15.22 2.57
CA ASN A 172 -30.11 15.18 4.04
C ASN A 172 -30.98 14.07 4.66
N PRO A 173 -32.18 13.74 4.13
CA PRO A 173 -33.00 12.66 4.67
C PRO A 173 -32.33 11.27 4.66
N VAL A 174 -31.31 11.08 3.81
CA VAL A 174 -30.55 9.82 3.69
C VAL A 174 -29.13 9.99 4.23
N LEU A 175 -28.47 11.10 3.93
CA LEU A 175 -27.08 11.37 4.31
C LEU A 175 -26.89 11.51 5.82
N ILE A 176 -27.75 12.25 6.53
CA ILE A 176 -27.63 12.39 7.99
C ILE A 176 -27.77 11.02 8.68
N PRO A 177 -28.74 10.15 8.32
CA PRO A 177 -28.77 8.79 8.81
C PRO A 177 -27.53 7.93 8.47
N ILE A 178 -26.91 8.12 7.29
CA ILE A 178 -25.64 7.47 6.94
C ILE A 178 -24.54 7.93 7.91
N LEU A 179 -24.36 9.24 8.10
CA LEU A 179 -23.32 9.79 9.00
C LEU A 179 -23.52 9.30 10.45
N ASN A 180 -24.76 9.29 10.95
CA ASN A 180 -25.08 8.71 12.25
C ASN A 180 -24.72 7.22 12.35
N PHE A 181 -24.98 6.45 11.29
CA PHE A 181 -24.61 5.04 11.24
C PHE A 181 -23.09 4.87 11.26
N LEU A 182 -22.35 5.65 10.47
CA LEU A 182 -20.88 5.57 10.41
C LEU A 182 -20.25 5.93 11.77
N GLN A 183 -20.73 6.99 12.42
CA GLN A 183 -20.28 7.38 13.74
C GLN A 183 -20.56 6.31 14.81
N SER A 184 -21.77 5.74 14.81
CA SER A 184 -22.16 4.73 15.81
C SER A 184 -21.45 3.37 15.63
N THR A 185 -20.98 3.05 14.42
CA THR A 185 -20.24 1.82 14.12
C THR A 185 -18.72 2.00 14.11
N GLY A 186 -18.24 3.24 14.26
CA GLY A 186 -16.82 3.57 14.11
C GLY A 186 -16.30 3.18 12.72
N SER A 187 -17.07 3.52 11.69
CA SER A 187 -16.74 3.31 10.28
C SER A 187 -16.26 4.62 9.63
N HIS A 188 -15.91 4.57 8.35
CA HIS A 188 -15.32 5.67 7.60
C HIS A 188 -16.31 6.20 6.56
N LEU A 189 -16.24 7.48 6.23
CA LEU A 189 -16.92 8.01 5.05
C LEU A 189 -16.08 7.65 3.81
N MET A 190 -16.65 6.83 2.93
CA MET A 190 -16.01 6.46 1.66
C MET A 190 -16.35 7.48 0.59
N LEU A 191 -15.33 8.06 -0.04
CA LEU A 191 -15.48 9.12 -1.03
C LEU A 191 -14.69 8.79 -2.29
N ASN A 192 -15.32 8.93 -3.44
CA ASN A 192 -14.68 8.88 -4.74
C ASN A 192 -14.27 10.31 -5.12
N VAL A 193 -12.97 10.55 -5.26
CA VAL A 193 -12.39 11.88 -5.49
C VAL A 193 -11.62 11.88 -6.79
N TYR A 194 -12.07 12.68 -7.75
CA TYR A 194 -11.51 12.73 -9.09
C TYR A 194 -11.12 14.17 -9.47
N PRO A 195 -9.91 14.63 -9.09
CA PRO A 195 -9.41 15.96 -9.47
C PRO A 195 -9.39 16.20 -10.98
N TYR A 196 -9.32 15.14 -11.79
CA TYR A 196 -9.46 15.23 -13.25
C TYR A 196 -10.79 15.86 -13.66
N TYR A 197 -11.92 15.39 -13.10
CA TYR A 197 -13.22 15.96 -13.45
C TYR A 197 -13.39 17.37 -12.88
N ASP A 198 -12.90 17.63 -11.66
CA ASP A 198 -12.91 18.97 -11.07
C ASP A 198 -12.14 19.95 -11.98
N TYR A 199 -10.97 19.54 -12.48
CA TYR A 199 -10.17 20.30 -13.44
C TYR A 199 -10.94 20.58 -14.74
N MET A 200 -11.45 19.53 -15.39
CA MET A 200 -12.16 19.63 -16.67
C MET A 200 -13.42 20.51 -16.57
N GLN A 201 -14.14 20.47 -15.45
CA GLN A 201 -15.38 21.22 -15.24
C GLN A 201 -15.13 22.65 -14.71
N SER A 202 -13.92 22.97 -14.27
CA SER A 202 -13.58 24.27 -13.68
C SER A 202 -13.51 25.43 -14.68
N ASN A 203 -13.59 25.17 -15.99
CA ASN A 203 -13.41 26.17 -17.04
C ASN A 203 -12.12 27.02 -16.87
N GLY A 204 -11.02 26.38 -16.44
CA GLY A 204 -9.71 27.02 -16.27
C GLY A 204 -9.48 27.69 -14.91
N VAL A 205 -10.44 27.59 -13.97
CA VAL A 205 -10.26 28.08 -12.60
C VAL A 205 -9.29 27.19 -11.81
N ILE A 206 -9.31 25.88 -12.05
CA ILE A 206 -8.37 24.93 -11.46
C ILE A 206 -7.19 24.76 -12.44
N PRO A 207 -5.96 25.17 -12.09
CA PRO A 207 -4.80 24.95 -12.94
C PRO A 207 -4.43 23.47 -12.99
N LEU A 208 -3.90 23.00 -14.13
CA LEU A 208 -3.51 21.61 -14.31
C LEU A 208 -2.49 21.15 -13.26
N ASP A 209 -1.46 21.96 -12.98
CA ASP A 209 -0.43 21.61 -11.98
C ASP A 209 -1.01 21.43 -10.56
N TYR A 210 -2.07 22.18 -10.22
CA TYR A 210 -2.80 22.07 -8.95
C TYR A 210 -3.61 20.76 -8.88
N ALA A 211 -4.19 20.33 -10.00
CA ALA A 211 -4.91 19.06 -10.10
C ALA A 211 -3.97 17.84 -10.12
N LEU A 212 -2.76 17.97 -10.67
CA LEU A 212 -1.75 16.90 -10.79
C LEU A 212 -0.90 16.69 -9.53
N LEU A 213 -1.23 17.37 -8.41
CA LEU A 213 -0.43 17.37 -7.18
C LEU A 213 1.05 17.73 -7.41
N LYS A 214 1.33 18.61 -8.39
CA LYS A 214 2.69 19.08 -8.61
C LYS A 214 3.07 20.12 -7.56
N PRO A 215 4.36 20.23 -7.18
CA PRO A 215 4.80 21.30 -6.30
C PRO A 215 4.46 22.67 -6.88
N LEU A 216 3.67 23.45 -6.13
CA LEU A 216 3.34 24.83 -6.48
C LEU A 216 4.22 25.80 -5.70
N ALA A 217 4.49 26.96 -6.29
CA ALA A 217 5.08 28.07 -5.55
C ALA A 217 4.05 28.61 -4.54
N PRO A 218 4.46 29.11 -3.36
CA PRO A 218 3.53 29.56 -2.31
C PRO A 218 2.51 30.61 -2.77
N ASN A 219 2.84 31.42 -3.78
CA ASN A 219 1.95 32.44 -4.36
C ASN A 219 0.92 31.88 -5.36
N LYS A 220 0.98 30.59 -5.69
CA LYS A 220 0.05 29.87 -6.57
C LYS A 220 -0.82 28.87 -5.82
N GLU A 221 -0.59 28.68 -4.52
CA GLU A 221 -1.43 27.85 -3.67
C GLU A 221 -2.82 28.48 -3.54
N ALA A 222 -3.85 27.63 -3.51
CA ALA A 222 -5.20 28.10 -3.26
C ALA A 222 -5.34 28.43 -1.77
N VAL A 223 -5.62 29.71 -1.48
CA VAL A 223 -5.82 30.16 -0.10
C VAL A 223 -7.31 30.14 0.22
N ASP A 224 -7.67 29.39 1.24
CA ASP A 224 -9.01 29.41 1.79
C ASP A 224 -9.26 30.75 2.51
N ALA A 225 -10.17 31.56 1.97
CA ALA A 225 -10.37 32.92 2.43
C ALA A 225 -10.90 33.02 3.87
N ASN A 226 -11.57 31.99 4.39
CA ASN A 226 -12.16 32.03 5.73
C ASN A 226 -11.21 31.49 6.79
N THR A 227 -10.39 30.49 6.45
CA THR A 227 -9.50 29.81 7.40
C THR A 227 -8.04 30.20 7.24
N LEU A 228 -7.69 30.87 6.13
CA LEU A 228 -6.32 31.20 5.71
C LEU A 228 -5.43 29.97 5.53
N VAL A 229 -6.04 28.79 5.37
CA VAL A 229 -5.32 27.54 5.10
C VAL A 229 -4.93 27.52 3.62
N HIS A 230 -3.68 27.11 3.38
CA HIS A 230 -3.11 27.00 2.04
C HIS A 230 -3.26 25.57 1.53
N TYR A 231 -3.84 25.43 0.34
CA TYR A 231 -3.95 24.16 -0.36
C TYR A 231 -3.00 24.17 -1.56
N SER A 232 -2.11 23.18 -1.60
CA SER A 232 -1.14 22.99 -2.69
C SER A 232 -1.66 22.07 -3.80
N ASN A 233 -2.78 21.37 -3.56
CA ASN A 233 -3.41 20.51 -4.54
C ASN A 233 -4.94 20.36 -4.32
N VAL A 234 -5.65 20.02 -5.39
CA VAL A 234 -7.12 19.81 -5.39
C VAL A 234 -7.55 18.64 -4.51
N PHE A 235 -6.74 17.58 -4.47
CA PHE A 235 -7.07 16.35 -3.75
C PHE A 235 -7.27 16.62 -2.25
N ASP A 236 -6.33 17.33 -1.62
CA ASP A 236 -6.41 17.75 -0.22
C ASP A 236 -7.59 18.70 0.03
N ALA A 237 -7.80 19.64 -0.90
CA ALA A 237 -8.90 20.60 -0.81
C ALA A 237 -10.27 19.90 -0.81
N MET A 238 -10.45 18.86 -1.65
CA MET A 238 -11.69 18.09 -1.69
C MET A 238 -11.93 17.22 -0.44
N ILE A 239 -10.87 16.64 0.11
CA ILE A 239 -10.97 15.89 1.37
C ILE A 239 -11.34 16.83 2.52
N ASP A 240 -10.69 17.99 2.63
CA ASP A 240 -11.01 18.95 3.68
C ASP A 240 -12.39 19.59 3.48
N ALA A 241 -12.81 19.83 2.24
CA ALA A 241 -14.18 20.23 1.92
C ALA A 241 -15.21 19.21 2.46
N THR A 242 -14.88 17.93 2.37
CA THR A 242 -15.72 16.85 2.95
C THR A 242 -15.78 16.95 4.47
N TYR A 243 -14.65 17.19 5.12
CA TYR A 243 -14.61 17.41 6.57
C TYR A 243 -15.39 18.65 7.00
N PHE A 244 -15.30 19.77 6.28
CA PHE A 244 -16.11 20.96 6.55
C PHE A 244 -17.60 20.70 6.33
N ALA A 245 -17.97 19.97 5.28
CA ALA A 245 -19.36 19.60 5.02
C ALA A 245 -19.96 18.71 6.13
N MET A 246 -19.15 17.80 6.70
CA MET A 246 -19.56 17.01 7.87
C MET A 246 -19.67 17.86 9.13
N ASP A 247 -18.72 18.77 9.35
CA ASP A 247 -18.71 19.70 10.50
C ASP A 247 -19.94 20.63 10.49
N PHE A 248 -20.36 21.09 9.31
CA PHE A 248 -21.61 21.86 9.14
C PHE A 248 -22.86 21.10 9.60
N LEU A 249 -22.83 19.76 9.55
CA LEU A 249 -23.89 18.88 10.06
C LEU A 249 -23.63 18.38 11.50
N ASN A 250 -22.60 18.91 12.18
CA ASN A 250 -22.13 18.53 13.52
C ASN A 250 -21.54 17.11 13.62
N PHE A 251 -20.92 16.59 12.55
CA PHE A 251 -20.18 15.34 12.56
C PHE A 251 -18.68 15.59 12.45
N THR A 252 -17.92 15.29 13.50
CA THR A 252 -16.46 15.56 13.56
C THR A 252 -15.60 14.30 13.69
N ASN A 253 -16.19 13.18 14.09
CA ASN A 253 -15.45 11.97 14.46
C ASN A 253 -15.46 10.88 13.38
N ILE A 254 -15.84 11.21 12.15
CA ILE A 254 -15.92 10.26 11.04
C ILE A 254 -14.68 10.46 10.15
N PRO A 255 -13.74 9.51 10.11
CA PRO A 255 -12.59 9.58 9.20
C PRO A 255 -13.04 9.42 7.74
N VAL A 256 -12.38 10.13 6.84
CA VAL A 256 -12.59 10.01 5.38
C VAL A 256 -11.61 8.97 4.82
N MET A 257 -12.10 8.14 3.89
CA MET A 257 -11.30 7.21 3.09
C MET A 257 -11.61 7.44 1.62
N VAL A 258 -10.59 7.56 0.79
CA VAL A 258 -10.78 7.75 -0.64
C VAL A 258 -10.86 6.38 -1.32
N THR A 259 -12.04 6.03 -1.82
CA THR A 259 -12.30 4.72 -2.43
C THR A 259 -12.03 4.67 -3.92
N GLU A 260 -11.93 5.83 -4.57
CA GLU A 260 -11.51 5.95 -5.96
C GLU A 260 -10.81 7.29 -6.18
N SER A 261 -9.69 7.25 -6.88
CA SER A 261 -8.98 8.43 -7.36
C SER A 261 -8.01 8.05 -8.46
N GLY A 262 -7.91 8.84 -9.52
CA GLY A 262 -7.07 8.49 -10.68
C GLY A 262 -7.04 9.59 -11.72
N TRP A 263 -6.43 9.28 -12.86
CA TRP A 263 -6.39 10.16 -14.02
C TRP A 263 -6.30 9.32 -15.31
N PRO A 264 -7.13 9.61 -16.34
CA PRO A 264 -7.16 8.82 -17.57
C PRO A 264 -5.93 9.07 -18.44
N SER A 265 -5.39 8.00 -19.01
CA SER A 265 -4.17 8.03 -19.84
C SER A 265 -4.42 8.35 -21.31
N LYS A 266 -5.68 8.31 -21.75
CA LYS A 266 -6.10 8.60 -23.11
C LYS A 266 -7.57 9.02 -23.14
N GLY A 267 -7.87 10.20 -23.67
CA GLY A 267 -9.24 10.70 -23.83
C GLY A 267 -9.64 10.94 -25.28
N ASP A 268 -10.85 11.47 -25.45
CA ASP A 268 -11.35 11.98 -26.73
C ASP A 268 -10.71 13.33 -27.09
N SER A 269 -11.00 13.86 -28.30
CA SER A 269 -10.43 15.14 -28.77
C SER A 269 -10.81 16.36 -27.90
N ASN A 270 -11.87 16.25 -27.10
CA ASN A 270 -12.31 17.25 -26.13
C ASN A 270 -11.72 17.05 -24.72
N GLU A 271 -10.85 16.05 -24.53
CA GLU A 271 -10.16 15.72 -23.29
C GLU A 271 -8.63 15.75 -23.48
N PRO A 272 -8.04 16.91 -23.86
CA PRO A 272 -6.65 16.99 -24.28
C PRO A 272 -5.64 16.62 -23.18
N ASP A 273 -6.03 16.76 -21.90
CA ASP A 273 -5.17 16.50 -20.75
C ASP A 273 -5.27 15.06 -20.22
N ALA A 274 -6.09 14.22 -20.84
CA ALA A 274 -6.11 12.77 -20.64
C ALA A 274 -4.94 12.12 -21.42
N THR A 275 -3.74 12.25 -20.87
CA THR A 275 -2.48 11.77 -21.48
C THR A 275 -1.74 10.83 -20.55
N ILE A 276 -0.89 9.99 -21.14
CA ILE A 276 -0.02 9.05 -20.40
C ILE A 276 0.86 9.80 -19.38
N ASP A 277 1.42 10.95 -19.76
CA ASP A 277 2.30 11.74 -18.90
C ASP A 277 1.56 12.36 -17.71
N ASN A 278 0.35 12.89 -17.92
CA ASN A 278 -0.47 13.43 -16.85
C ASN A 278 -0.97 12.32 -15.91
N ALA A 279 -1.38 11.18 -16.46
CA ALA A 279 -1.81 10.03 -15.67
C ALA A 279 -0.69 9.47 -14.79
N ASN A 280 0.51 9.32 -15.35
CA ASN A 280 1.71 8.94 -14.60
C ASN A 280 2.03 9.96 -13.51
N THR A 281 2.03 11.24 -13.85
CA THR A 281 2.32 12.33 -12.90
C THR A 281 1.34 12.32 -11.73
N TYR A 282 0.04 12.27 -12.01
CA TYR A 282 -1.01 12.26 -11.01
C TYR A 282 -0.87 11.06 -10.07
N ASN A 283 -0.86 9.84 -10.60
CA ASN A 283 -0.81 8.63 -9.78
C ASN A 283 0.50 8.51 -9.00
N SER A 284 1.64 8.89 -9.59
CA SER A 284 2.93 8.91 -8.88
C SER A 284 2.92 9.91 -7.72
N ASN A 285 2.37 11.11 -7.93
CA ASN A 285 2.30 12.14 -6.90
C ASN A 285 1.29 11.77 -5.80
N LEU A 286 0.14 11.19 -6.16
CA LEU A 286 -0.85 10.70 -5.22
C LEU A 286 -0.27 9.62 -4.29
N ILE A 287 0.42 8.62 -4.85
CA ILE A 287 1.08 7.57 -4.07
C ILE A 287 2.10 8.18 -3.09
N ARG A 288 2.95 9.09 -3.58
CA ARG A 288 3.93 9.78 -2.74
C ARG A 288 3.26 10.58 -1.63
N HIS A 289 2.21 11.33 -1.96
CA HIS A 289 1.48 12.18 -1.02
C HIS A 289 0.89 11.35 0.13
N VAL A 290 0.22 10.23 -0.18
CA VAL A 290 -0.40 9.34 0.82
C VAL A 290 0.64 8.63 1.67
N LEU A 291 1.70 8.06 1.05
CA LEU A 291 2.72 7.28 1.76
C LEU A 291 3.64 8.15 2.62
N ASN A 292 3.83 9.43 2.28
CA ASN A 292 4.58 10.39 3.09
C ASN A 292 3.85 10.82 4.37
N LYS A 293 2.60 10.38 4.58
CA LYS A 293 1.77 10.71 5.76
C LYS A 293 1.61 12.22 5.95
N THR A 294 1.56 12.98 4.86
CA THR A 294 1.34 14.43 4.89
C THR A 294 0.01 14.75 5.59
N GLY A 295 -1.01 13.94 5.32
CA GLY A 295 -2.40 14.28 5.66
C GLY A 295 -2.85 15.48 4.83
N THR A 296 -3.96 16.09 5.24
CA THR A 296 -4.48 17.30 4.60
C THR A 296 -4.10 18.55 5.41
N PRO A 297 -4.14 19.75 4.83
CA PRO A 297 -3.86 21.00 5.56
C PRO A 297 -4.71 21.19 6.84
N LYS A 298 -5.99 20.78 6.85
CA LYS A 298 -6.84 20.81 8.06
C LYS A 298 -6.52 19.67 9.04
N HIS A 299 -6.10 18.51 8.55
CA HIS A 299 -5.78 17.32 9.35
C HIS A 299 -4.35 16.83 9.10
N PRO A 300 -3.32 17.62 9.47
CA PRO A 300 -1.93 17.29 9.20
C PRO A 300 -1.51 16.04 9.96
N GLY A 301 -0.76 15.16 9.30
CA GLY A 301 -0.26 13.90 9.89
C GLY A 301 -1.30 12.77 9.98
N VAL A 302 -2.58 13.03 9.65
CA VAL A 302 -3.61 12.00 9.53
C VAL A 302 -3.63 11.50 8.10
N ALA A 303 -2.99 10.36 7.85
CA ALA A 303 -2.89 9.83 6.50
C ALA A 303 -4.27 9.34 6.00
N VAL A 304 -4.65 9.78 4.80
CA VAL A 304 -5.90 9.37 4.16
C VAL A 304 -5.61 8.14 3.30
N SER A 305 -6.24 7.02 3.64
CA SER A 305 -6.09 5.79 2.86
C SER A 305 -6.83 5.94 1.53
N THR A 306 -6.17 5.56 0.44
CA THR A 306 -6.62 5.89 -0.92
C THR A 306 -6.54 4.67 -1.83
N TYR A 307 -7.58 4.44 -2.61
CA TYR A 307 -7.63 3.41 -3.65
C TYR A 307 -7.54 4.05 -5.02
N ILE A 308 -6.52 3.66 -5.77
CA ILE A 308 -6.32 4.14 -7.15
C ILE A 308 -7.39 3.51 -8.04
N TYR A 309 -8.06 4.34 -8.82
CA TYR A 309 -8.93 3.94 -9.91
C TYR A 309 -8.14 4.03 -11.22
N GLU A 310 -7.70 2.93 -11.82
CA GLU A 310 -7.91 1.52 -11.40
C GLU A 310 -6.78 0.58 -11.85
N LEU A 311 -6.90 -0.73 -11.59
CA LEU A 311 -5.84 -1.69 -11.93
C LEU A 311 -5.68 -1.89 -13.44
N TYR A 312 -6.77 -2.04 -14.19
CA TYR A 312 -6.74 -2.34 -15.63
C TYR A 312 -7.51 -1.33 -16.47
N ASN A 313 -7.11 -1.15 -17.73
CA ASN A 313 -7.94 -0.47 -18.72
C ASN A 313 -9.18 -1.33 -19.03
N GLU A 314 -10.37 -0.74 -18.88
CA GLU A 314 -11.68 -1.41 -19.06
C GLU A 314 -12.27 -1.08 -20.45
N ASP A 315 -12.04 -1.92 -21.45
CA ASP A 315 -12.42 -1.65 -22.85
C ASP A 315 -13.93 -1.71 -23.13
N LEU A 316 -14.69 -2.38 -22.26
CA LEU A 316 -16.15 -2.48 -22.34
C LEU A 316 -16.87 -1.33 -21.63
N LYS A 317 -16.16 -0.42 -20.96
CA LYS A 317 -16.82 0.70 -20.28
C LYS A 317 -17.57 1.61 -21.28
N PRO A 318 -18.83 1.96 -20.97
CA PRO A 318 -19.57 2.92 -21.77
C PRO A 318 -19.07 4.35 -21.51
N GLY A 319 -19.26 5.25 -22.47
CA GLY A 319 -18.89 6.66 -22.33
C GLY A 319 -17.74 7.09 -23.23
N PRO A 320 -17.08 8.22 -22.92
CA PRO A 320 -15.95 8.72 -23.69
C PRO A 320 -14.76 7.76 -23.66
N VAL A 321 -13.79 7.99 -24.54
CA VAL A 321 -12.57 7.17 -24.60
C VAL A 321 -11.80 7.19 -23.26
N SER A 322 -11.87 8.28 -22.49
CA SER A 322 -11.24 8.36 -21.17
C SER A 322 -11.70 7.27 -20.21
N GLU A 323 -12.99 6.92 -20.18
CA GLU A 323 -13.56 5.87 -19.32
C GLU A 323 -12.93 4.49 -19.54
N LYS A 324 -12.31 4.26 -20.70
CA LYS A 324 -11.65 3.00 -21.03
C LYS A 324 -10.17 2.96 -20.66
N ASN A 325 -9.61 4.09 -20.21
CA ASN A 325 -8.15 4.30 -20.13
C ASN A 325 -7.67 4.79 -18.74
N TRP A 326 -8.33 4.40 -17.65
CA TRP A 326 -7.97 4.72 -16.26
C TRP A 326 -6.96 3.75 -15.62
N GLY A 327 -6.68 2.63 -16.29
CA GLY A 327 -5.86 1.55 -15.76
C GLY A 327 -4.39 1.90 -15.56
N LEU A 328 -3.80 1.37 -14.49
CA LEU A 328 -2.35 1.31 -14.32
C LEU A 328 -1.71 0.28 -15.28
N PHE A 329 -2.46 -0.77 -15.63
CA PHE A 329 -2.04 -1.86 -16.52
C PHE A 329 -3.02 -2.05 -17.67
N ASN A 330 -2.53 -2.55 -18.79
CA ASN A 330 -3.36 -3.09 -19.85
C ASN A 330 -3.89 -4.48 -19.44
N ALA A 331 -4.93 -4.98 -20.13
CA ALA A 331 -5.50 -6.31 -19.88
C ALA A 331 -4.46 -7.45 -19.95
N ASN A 332 -3.42 -7.29 -20.75
CA ASN A 332 -2.31 -8.24 -20.86
C ASN A 332 -1.33 -8.22 -19.66
N GLY A 333 -1.54 -7.34 -18.68
CA GLY A 333 -0.68 -7.18 -17.50
C GLY A 333 0.55 -6.29 -17.73
N GLU A 334 0.72 -5.69 -18.91
CA GLU A 334 1.77 -4.71 -19.17
C GLU A 334 1.39 -3.34 -18.57
N PRO A 335 2.31 -2.64 -17.90
CA PRO A 335 2.04 -1.30 -17.38
C PRO A 335 1.74 -0.32 -18.51
N VAL A 336 0.71 0.51 -18.36
CA VAL A 336 0.39 1.60 -19.31
C VAL A 336 1.46 2.68 -19.25
N TYR A 337 1.92 2.97 -18.04
CA TYR A 337 3.03 3.86 -17.71
C TYR A 337 3.74 3.35 -16.46
N ILE A 338 4.97 3.79 -16.26
CA ILE A 338 5.79 3.38 -15.11
C ILE A 338 5.81 4.52 -14.10
N LEU A 339 5.37 4.21 -12.88
CA LEU A 339 5.23 5.18 -11.80
C LEU A 339 6.60 5.61 -11.26
N HIS A 340 6.78 6.92 -11.09
CA HIS A 340 8.03 7.52 -10.61
C HIS A 340 8.01 7.68 -9.08
N LEU A 341 8.29 6.61 -8.35
CA LEU A 341 8.17 6.54 -6.89
C LEU A 341 9.49 6.72 -6.12
N THR A 342 10.45 7.49 -6.65
CA THR A 342 11.72 7.74 -5.96
C THR A 342 11.47 8.26 -4.54
N GLY A 343 11.87 7.48 -3.53
CA GLY A 343 11.72 7.80 -2.11
C GLY A 343 10.42 7.36 -1.44
N SER A 344 9.45 6.75 -2.15
CA SER A 344 8.11 6.45 -1.63
C SER A 344 7.88 4.99 -1.20
N GLY A 345 8.92 4.16 -1.15
CA GLY A 345 8.78 2.74 -0.77
C GLY A 345 8.26 1.83 -1.89
N LEU A 346 8.25 0.52 -1.61
CA LEU A 346 8.23 -0.59 -2.58
C LEU A 346 6.86 -0.88 -3.26
N VAL A 347 5.80 -0.12 -2.98
CA VAL A 347 4.45 -0.38 -3.54
C VAL A 347 4.38 0.19 -4.94
N LEU A 348 3.99 -0.61 -5.93
CA LEU A 348 4.00 -0.25 -7.38
C LEU A 348 5.40 0.12 -7.91
N ALA A 349 6.45 -0.08 -7.11
CA ALA A 349 7.84 0.04 -7.50
C ALA A 349 8.30 -1.27 -8.15
N ASN A 350 7.64 -1.68 -9.22
CA ASN A 350 8.24 -2.64 -10.12
C ASN A 350 9.11 -1.86 -11.13
N ASP A 351 10.16 -1.24 -10.60
CA ASP A 351 11.39 -1.09 -11.37
C ASP A 351 11.98 -2.49 -11.57
N THR A 352 11.33 -3.30 -12.42
CA THR A 352 11.83 -4.62 -12.81
C THR A 352 12.95 -4.55 -13.82
N THR A 353 13.37 -3.36 -14.22
CA THR A 353 14.40 -3.25 -15.25
C THR A 353 15.66 -2.58 -14.75
N ASN A 354 15.63 -1.75 -13.70
CA ASN A 354 16.74 -0.84 -13.44
C ASN A 354 17.08 -0.04 -14.74
N GLN A 355 16.15 0.03 -15.70
CA GLN A 355 16.32 0.63 -17.03
C GLN A 355 15.52 1.93 -17.07
N THR A 356 15.90 2.86 -16.22
CA THR A 356 15.64 4.28 -16.44
C THR A 356 16.60 4.79 -17.51
N TYR A 357 16.06 5.63 -18.39
CA TYR A 357 16.75 6.37 -19.45
C TYR A 357 16.56 7.87 -19.19
N CYS A 358 17.47 8.70 -19.70
CA CYS A 358 17.32 10.15 -19.64
C CYS A 358 17.08 10.69 -21.04
N THR A 359 15.93 11.32 -21.29
CA THR A 359 15.55 11.83 -22.62
C THR A 359 15.30 13.33 -22.57
N ALA A 360 15.43 14.00 -23.73
CA ALA A 360 15.02 15.39 -23.87
C ALA A 360 13.50 15.52 -23.69
N ARG A 361 13.03 16.61 -23.08
CA ARG A 361 11.59 16.90 -22.95
C ARG A 361 11.00 17.35 -24.29
N GLU A 362 9.79 16.90 -24.58
CA GLU A 362 9.04 17.37 -25.73
C GLU A 362 8.68 18.86 -25.56
N GLY A 363 8.98 19.69 -26.57
CA GLY A 363 8.78 21.14 -26.50
C GLY A 363 9.85 21.95 -25.74
N ALA A 364 10.99 21.34 -25.38
CA ALA A 364 12.12 22.07 -24.81
C ALA A 364 12.67 23.14 -25.78
N ASP A 365 13.13 24.28 -25.25
CA ASP A 365 13.73 25.34 -26.06
C ASP A 365 14.96 24.80 -26.82
N PRO A 366 15.00 24.87 -28.16
CA PRO A 366 16.08 24.28 -28.94
C PRO A 366 17.47 24.83 -28.62
N LYS A 367 17.58 26.10 -28.18
CA LYS A 367 18.86 26.71 -27.82
C LYS A 367 19.34 26.21 -26.47
N MET A 368 18.44 26.07 -25.50
CA MET A 368 18.76 25.46 -24.20
C MET A 368 19.11 23.99 -24.36
N LEU A 369 18.41 23.28 -25.25
CA LEU A 369 18.67 21.88 -25.55
C LEU A 369 20.03 21.68 -26.22
N GLN A 370 20.37 22.53 -27.20
CA GLN A 370 21.70 22.52 -27.82
C GLN A 370 22.81 22.82 -26.81
N ALA A 371 22.64 23.82 -25.95
CA ALA A 371 23.63 24.15 -24.92
C ALA A 371 23.84 23.01 -23.92
N ALA A 372 22.76 22.31 -23.54
CA ALA A 372 22.84 21.13 -22.70
C ALA A 372 23.52 19.94 -23.39
N LEU A 373 23.26 19.73 -24.70
CA LEU A 373 23.93 18.72 -25.51
C LEU A 373 25.44 19.00 -25.62
N ASP A 374 25.83 20.23 -25.94
CA ASP A 374 27.23 20.66 -26.01
C ASP A 374 27.94 20.46 -24.67
N TRP A 375 27.22 20.74 -23.57
CA TRP A 375 27.74 20.49 -22.23
C TRP A 375 27.96 19.00 -21.96
N ALA A 376 26.99 18.13 -22.31
CA ALA A 376 27.09 16.70 -22.10
C ALA A 376 28.28 16.07 -22.84
N CYS A 377 28.45 16.43 -24.12
CA CYS A 377 29.55 15.94 -24.96
C CYS A 377 30.91 16.58 -24.64
N GLY A 378 30.92 17.78 -24.04
CA GLY A 378 32.14 18.48 -23.63
C GLY A 378 32.45 18.27 -22.14
N PRO A 379 32.12 19.23 -21.26
CA PRO A 379 32.33 19.15 -19.81
C PRO A 379 31.81 17.87 -19.13
N GLY A 380 30.68 17.34 -19.60
CA GLY A 380 30.04 16.12 -19.09
C GLY A 380 30.79 14.84 -19.46
N LYS A 381 31.77 14.90 -20.37
CA LYS A 381 32.64 13.78 -20.79
C LYS A 381 31.89 12.54 -21.28
N VAL A 382 30.74 12.75 -21.92
CA VAL A 382 30.02 11.71 -22.65
C VAL A 382 30.71 11.45 -23.99
N ASP A 383 30.86 10.17 -24.36
CA ASP A 383 31.31 9.81 -25.70
C ASP A 383 30.16 9.96 -26.70
N CYS A 384 30.21 11.05 -27.47
CA CYS A 384 29.21 11.41 -28.46
C CYS A 384 29.57 10.96 -29.89
N SER A 385 30.62 10.13 -30.06
CA SER A 385 31.08 9.66 -31.37
C SER A 385 30.01 8.90 -32.15
N ALA A 386 29.13 8.16 -31.47
CA ALA A 386 28.05 7.38 -32.09
C ALA A 386 26.96 8.23 -32.78
N MET A 387 26.98 9.56 -32.58
CA MET A 387 26.06 10.52 -33.23
C MET A 387 26.72 11.25 -34.41
N LEU A 388 27.94 10.90 -34.80
CA LEU A 388 28.59 11.51 -35.95
C LEU A 388 28.00 10.97 -37.27
N GLN A 389 28.11 11.77 -38.33
CA GLN A 389 27.58 11.40 -39.64
C GLN A 389 28.12 10.03 -40.10
N GLY A 390 27.21 9.09 -40.37
CA GLY A 390 27.54 7.71 -40.76
C GLY A 390 27.50 6.69 -39.62
N GLU A 391 27.32 7.12 -38.36
CA GLU A 391 27.24 6.25 -37.19
C GLU A 391 25.80 5.84 -36.83
N PRO A 392 25.60 4.76 -36.05
CA PRO A 392 24.28 4.17 -35.79
C PRO A 392 23.25 5.08 -35.10
N CYS A 393 23.69 6.11 -34.36
CA CYS A 393 22.82 7.03 -33.61
C CYS A 393 22.78 8.44 -34.23
N TYR A 394 23.20 8.59 -35.49
CA TYR A 394 23.11 9.87 -36.21
C TYR A 394 21.66 10.21 -36.59
N GLU A 395 20.87 9.22 -37.00
CA GLU A 395 19.49 9.45 -37.46
C GLU A 395 18.46 9.23 -36.33
N PRO A 396 17.40 10.07 -36.24
CA PRO A 396 17.16 11.24 -37.07
C PRO A 396 18.11 12.41 -36.74
N ASP A 397 18.60 13.10 -37.77
CA ASP A 397 19.49 14.27 -37.62
C ASP A 397 18.74 15.50 -37.07
N ASN A 398 18.50 15.48 -35.76
CA ASN A 398 17.93 16.61 -35.03
C ASN A 398 18.44 16.67 -33.58
N VAL A 399 18.39 17.89 -33.02
CA VAL A 399 18.90 18.20 -31.69
C VAL A 399 18.22 17.37 -30.59
N ILE A 400 16.94 17.03 -30.73
CA ILE A 400 16.20 16.24 -29.73
C ILE A 400 16.73 14.81 -29.65
N ALA A 401 16.96 14.17 -30.80
CA ALA A 401 17.47 12.81 -30.86
C ALA A 401 18.92 12.74 -30.35
N HIS A 402 19.78 13.66 -30.77
CA HIS A 402 21.16 13.72 -30.31
C HIS A 402 21.26 14.07 -28.82
N ALA A 403 20.49 15.05 -28.34
CA ALA A 403 20.41 15.39 -26.91
C ALA A 403 19.94 14.19 -26.08
N THR A 404 18.95 13.45 -26.55
CA THR A 404 18.46 12.24 -25.89
C THR A 404 19.54 11.17 -25.74
N PHE A 405 20.35 10.93 -26.76
CA PHE A 405 21.47 9.99 -26.66
C PHE A 405 22.55 10.47 -25.68
N ALA A 406 22.94 11.74 -25.76
CA ALA A 406 23.96 12.31 -24.88
C ALA A 406 23.52 12.33 -23.40
N PHE A 407 22.28 12.74 -23.13
CA PHE A 407 21.71 12.78 -21.78
C PHE A 407 21.59 11.39 -21.17
N ASN A 408 21.10 10.42 -21.94
CA ASN A 408 21.02 9.05 -21.47
C ASN A 408 22.40 8.47 -21.15
N SER A 409 23.40 8.76 -21.98
CA SER A 409 24.77 8.28 -21.78
C SER A 409 25.41 8.90 -20.52
N TYR A 410 25.23 10.21 -20.30
CA TYR A 410 25.67 10.87 -19.06
C TYR A 410 25.00 10.28 -17.81
N TYR A 411 23.68 10.11 -17.87
CA TYR A 411 22.88 9.58 -16.78
C TYR A 411 23.33 8.16 -16.36
N ASN A 412 23.66 7.31 -17.34
CA ASN A 412 24.20 5.98 -17.08
C ASN A 412 25.65 6.03 -16.55
N GLN A 413 26.50 6.91 -17.09
CA GLN A 413 27.88 7.09 -16.63
C GLN A 413 27.95 7.52 -15.17
N MET A 414 27.01 8.36 -14.72
CA MET A 414 26.92 8.86 -13.34
C MET A 414 26.19 7.90 -12.38
N GLY A 415 25.97 6.64 -12.79
CA GLY A 415 25.33 5.63 -11.95
C GLY A 415 23.86 5.96 -11.63
N LYS A 416 23.18 6.71 -12.52
CA LYS A 416 21.75 7.05 -12.40
C LYS A 416 21.40 7.85 -11.15
N ALA A 417 22.37 8.59 -10.59
CA ALA A 417 22.18 9.33 -9.35
C ALA A 417 21.08 10.41 -9.46
N PRO A 418 20.33 10.71 -8.39
CA PRO A 418 19.30 11.75 -8.39
C PRO A 418 19.86 13.10 -8.86
N GLY A 419 19.11 13.79 -9.74
CA GLY A 419 19.50 15.10 -10.28
C GLY A 419 20.46 15.07 -11.48
N THR A 420 20.97 13.89 -11.88
CA THR A 420 21.87 13.77 -13.05
C THR A 420 21.14 13.83 -14.40
N CYS A 421 19.81 13.81 -14.39
CA CYS A 421 18.93 13.93 -15.57
C CYS A 421 18.02 15.16 -15.45
N ASP A 422 18.60 16.31 -15.14
CA ASP A 422 17.87 17.59 -15.09
C ASP A 422 18.26 18.50 -16.27
N PHE A 423 19.56 18.61 -16.55
CA PHE A 423 20.10 19.43 -17.63
C PHE A 423 19.52 20.86 -17.67
N ASN A 424 19.28 21.47 -16.50
CA ASN A 424 18.65 22.79 -16.39
C ASN A 424 17.18 22.79 -16.88
N GLY A 425 16.46 21.71 -16.59
CA GLY A 425 15.04 21.52 -16.86
C GLY A 425 14.65 21.02 -18.26
N VAL A 426 15.62 20.81 -19.17
CA VAL A 426 15.31 20.35 -20.55
C VAL A 426 15.32 18.83 -20.73
N ALA A 427 15.68 18.08 -19.68
CA ALA A 427 15.66 16.62 -19.69
C ALA A 427 14.66 16.06 -18.65
N ALA A 428 14.29 14.80 -18.84
CA ALA A 428 13.49 14.05 -17.89
C ALA A 428 13.90 12.58 -17.88
N ILE A 429 13.79 11.95 -16.72
CA ILE A 429 13.97 10.50 -16.59
C ILE A 429 12.73 9.84 -17.16
N THR A 430 12.92 8.96 -18.12
CA THR A 430 11.89 8.08 -18.66
C THR A 430 12.28 6.62 -18.41
N THR A 431 11.31 5.74 -18.52
CA THR A 431 11.47 4.29 -18.47
C THR A 431 11.09 3.66 -19.81
N THR A 432 10.53 4.47 -20.72
CA THR A 432 10.30 4.11 -22.12
C THR A 432 11.64 4.06 -22.82
N ASN A 433 11.98 2.90 -23.39
CA ASN A 433 13.22 2.74 -24.13
C ASN A 433 13.23 3.65 -25.38
N PRO A 434 14.09 4.67 -25.44
CA PRO A 434 14.13 5.61 -26.56
C PRO A 434 14.50 4.94 -27.89
N SER A 435 15.14 3.76 -27.84
CA SER A 435 15.43 2.94 -29.02
C SER A 435 14.17 2.51 -29.79
N LYS A 436 13.00 2.44 -29.12
CA LYS A 436 11.71 2.11 -29.78
C LYS A 436 11.09 3.31 -30.51
N ILE A 437 11.35 4.53 -30.03
CA ILE A 437 10.82 5.79 -30.62
C ILE A 437 11.58 6.11 -31.92
N VAL A 438 12.89 5.86 -31.94
CA VAL A 438 13.72 6.02 -33.15
C VAL A 438 13.36 4.97 -34.22
N LEU A 439 13.03 3.73 -33.82
CA LEU A 439 12.66 2.64 -34.72
C LEU A 439 11.35 2.90 -35.50
N ALA A 440 10.43 3.69 -34.93
CA ALA A 440 9.16 4.03 -35.59
C ALA A 440 9.34 5.06 -36.73
N LEU A 441 10.50 5.73 -36.79
CA LEU A 441 10.77 6.82 -37.74
C LEU A 441 11.82 6.47 -38.80
N THR A 442 12.54 5.36 -38.67
CA THR A 442 13.61 4.98 -39.61
C THR A 442 13.51 3.50 -40.02
N ILE A 443 12.94 3.25 -41.20
CA ILE A 443 13.29 2.08 -42.02
C ILE A 443 14.55 2.53 -42.76
N HIS A 444 15.76 1.98 -42.52
CA HIS A 444 16.86 1.80 -43.50
C HIS A 444 18.17 1.26 -42.85
N CYS A 445 18.89 0.49 -43.68
CA CYS A 445 20.05 -0.42 -43.53
C CYS A 445 21.32 -0.08 -42.72
N HIS A 446 21.34 0.88 -41.79
CA HIS A 446 22.49 1.05 -40.87
C HIS A 446 22.04 0.62 -39.46
N GLY A 447 22.85 -0.18 -38.76
CA GLY A 447 22.47 -0.88 -37.53
C GLY A 447 21.68 -0.03 -36.51
N THR A 448 20.81 -0.67 -35.72
CA THR A 448 19.96 0.00 -34.73
C THR A 448 20.78 0.77 -33.69
N CYS A 449 20.49 2.06 -33.46
CA CYS A 449 21.04 2.82 -32.34
C CYS A 449 20.72 2.12 -31.01
N ILE A 450 21.73 1.66 -30.29
CA ILE A 450 21.58 1.01 -28.97
C ILE A 450 21.92 2.03 -27.90
N PHE A 451 20.91 2.44 -27.13
CA PHE A 451 21.11 3.32 -25.99
C PHE A 451 21.76 2.54 -24.81
N PRO A 452 22.74 3.14 -24.10
CA PRO A 452 23.29 2.56 -22.88
C PRO A 452 22.18 2.19 -21.87
N GLY A 453 22.22 0.97 -21.36
CA GLY A 453 21.19 0.39 -20.49
C GLY A 453 20.13 -0.46 -21.20
N SER A 454 20.08 -0.43 -22.54
CA SER A 454 19.15 -1.23 -23.37
C SER A 454 19.69 -2.66 -23.59
N THR A 455 19.56 -3.56 -22.61
CA THR A 455 19.86 -4.98 -22.83
C THR A 455 18.66 -5.66 -23.51
N GLY A 456 18.81 -5.96 -24.79
CA GLY A 456 17.74 -6.53 -25.62
C GLY A 456 17.27 -7.94 -25.22
N LYS A 457 15.95 -8.11 -25.16
CA LYS A 457 15.28 -9.32 -25.66
C LYS A 457 14.37 -8.91 -26.81
N ILE A 458 14.92 -8.98 -28.02
CA ILE A 458 14.17 -9.07 -29.26
C ILE A 458 13.90 -10.57 -29.43
N ASN A 459 12.72 -11.04 -29.02
CA ASN A 459 12.08 -12.25 -29.54
C ASN A 459 10.72 -12.43 -28.86
N GLY A 460 9.66 -12.15 -29.62
CA GLY A 460 8.32 -12.62 -29.32
C GLY A 460 8.31 -14.14 -29.43
N THR A 461 8.23 -14.82 -28.29
CA THR A 461 7.77 -16.21 -28.20
C THR A 461 7.05 -16.35 -26.89
N MET A 462 5.80 -16.82 -26.96
CA MET A 462 4.91 -17.03 -25.82
C MET A 462 5.64 -17.70 -24.65
N VAL A 463 5.61 -17.06 -23.47
CA VAL A 463 6.05 -17.71 -22.24
C VAL A 463 4.94 -18.65 -21.80
N ASN A 464 5.07 -19.91 -22.20
CA ASN A 464 4.31 -21.01 -21.65
C ASN A 464 4.81 -21.27 -20.22
N ILE A 465 4.18 -20.66 -19.20
CA ILE A 465 4.53 -20.89 -17.80
C ILE A 465 3.90 -22.20 -17.37
N THR A 466 4.64 -23.29 -17.49
CA THR A 466 4.45 -24.45 -16.62
C THR A 466 5.04 -24.10 -15.25
N ALA A 467 4.19 -24.15 -14.22
CA ALA A 467 4.54 -23.80 -12.85
C ALA A 467 5.70 -24.66 -12.31
N PRO A 468 6.79 -24.06 -11.78
CA PRO A 468 7.69 -24.75 -10.88
C PRO A 468 7.16 -24.67 -9.46
N SER A 469 7.19 -25.82 -8.79
CA SER A 469 6.88 -26.02 -7.38
C SER A 469 7.63 -25.06 -6.45
N MET A 470 6.90 -24.56 -5.46
CA MET A 470 7.39 -23.79 -4.32
C MET A 470 8.50 -24.52 -3.57
N ASN A 471 9.68 -23.91 -3.50
CA ASN A 471 10.59 -23.95 -2.35
C ASN A 471 11.76 -23.00 -2.61
N SER A 472 11.85 -21.89 -1.87
CA SER A 472 13.12 -21.33 -1.34
C SER A 472 12.86 -20.04 -0.56
N THR A 473 13.25 -20.11 0.71
CA THR A 473 13.46 -19.06 1.71
C THR A 473 14.55 -18.04 1.33
N SER A 474 14.28 -16.75 1.51
CA SER A 474 15.27 -15.68 1.73
C SER A 474 14.63 -14.56 2.58
N SER A 475 14.87 -14.55 3.90
CA SER A 475 15.81 -13.63 4.61
C SER A 475 15.37 -12.17 4.61
N ALA A 476 14.57 -11.80 5.62
CA ALA A 476 14.27 -10.41 5.99
C ALA A 476 15.45 -9.77 6.76
N PRO A 477 15.65 -8.44 6.67
CA PRO A 477 16.71 -7.76 7.41
C PRO A 477 16.46 -7.79 8.92
N SER A 478 17.54 -7.96 9.68
CA SER A 478 17.54 -8.11 11.14
C SER A 478 17.06 -6.87 11.90
N ALA A 479 16.26 -7.09 12.94
CA ALA A 479 15.66 -6.15 13.89
C ALA A 479 16.64 -5.34 14.78
N ARG A 480 17.89 -5.10 14.34
CA ARG A 480 18.87 -4.31 15.12
C ARG A 480 18.75 -2.79 14.90
N ASN A 481 18.17 -2.33 13.79
CA ASN A 481 18.06 -0.89 13.52
C ASN A 481 16.85 -0.20 14.16
N LEU A 482 15.86 -0.94 14.65
CA LEU A 482 14.72 -0.37 15.40
C LEU A 482 15.01 -0.18 16.89
N TYR A 483 16.04 -0.83 17.43
CA TYR A 483 16.41 -0.73 18.85
C TYR A 483 17.16 0.57 19.19
N ASN A 484 17.97 1.10 18.25
CA ASN A 484 18.73 2.33 18.46
C ASN A 484 17.92 3.62 18.24
N ILE A 485 16.84 3.57 17.45
CA ILE A 485 15.98 4.74 17.20
C ILE A 485 15.08 5.01 18.40
N GLY A 486 14.56 3.97 19.07
CA GLY A 486 13.75 4.10 20.27
C GLY A 486 14.50 4.69 21.47
N TYR A 487 15.78 4.36 21.65
CA TYR A 487 16.58 4.87 22.77
C TYR A 487 16.97 6.36 22.62
N MET A 488 17.20 6.82 21.38
CA MET A 488 17.50 8.24 21.11
C MET A 488 16.26 9.13 21.28
N SER A 489 15.08 8.65 20.88
CA SER A 489 13.82 9.36 21.13
C SER A 489 13.47 9.42 22.63
N PHE A 490 13.84 8.41 23.42
CA PHE A 490 13.58 8.37 24.86
C PHE A 490 14.44 9.38 25.66
N ILE A 491 15.69 9.61 25.25
CA ILE A 491 16.57 10.62 25.88
C ILE A 491 16.16 12.05 25.54
N ILE A 492 15.63 12.31 24.33
CA ILE A 492 15.14 13.64 23.94
C ILE A 492 13.91 14.03 24.76
N VAL A 493 13.02 13.09 25.10
CA VAL A 493 11.86 13.33 25.98
C VAL A 493 12.29 13.55 27.44
N LEU A 494 13.32 12.85 27.92
CA LEU A 494 13.87 13.05 29.27
C LEU A 494 14.63 14.39 29.42
N LEU A 495 15.27 14.88 28.35
CA LEU A 495 15.92 16.20 28.36
C LEU A 495 14.92 17.35 28.14
N GLY A 496 13.88 17.15 27.32
CA GLY A 496 12.80 18.13 27.12
C GLY A 496 11.90 18.32 28.35
N GLY A 497 11.67 17.25 29.13
CA GLY A 497 10.90 17.32 30.37
C GLY A 497 11.59 18.13 31.49
N ASN A 498 12.92 18.18 31.50
CA ASN A 498 13.68 19.00 32.45
C ASN A 498 13.72 20.49 32.06
N VAL A 499 13.51 20.84 30.80
CA VAL A 499 13.40 22.24 30.35
C VAL A 499 12.08 22.86 30.82
N PHE A 500 11.01 22.07 30.95
CA PHE A 500 9.72 22.52 31.48
C PHE A 500 9.73 22.72 33.01
N LEU A 501 10.69 22.12 33.73
CA LEU A 501 10.85 22.27 35.19
C LEU A 501 11.66 23.51 35.60
N CYS A 502 12.34 24.19 34.68
CA CYS A 502 13.10 25.41 34.97
C CYS A 502 12.32 26.72 34.73
N LEU A 503 11.12 26.66 34.15
CA LEU A 503 10.29 27.85 33.88
C LEU A 503 8.95 27.79 34.64
N GLY A 504 9.04 27.89 35.98
CA GLY A 504 8.14 28.73 36.77
C GLY A 504 6.63 28.44 36.79
N GLY A 505 6.19 27.20 37.04
CA GLY A 505 4.79 26.88 37.33
C GLY A 505 4.63 25.95 38.54
N GLY A 506 4.15 26.48 39.67
CA GLY A 506 4.01 25.75 40.93
C GLY A 506 2.96 24.64 40.87
N LEU A 507 3.38 23.40 41.16
CA LEU A 507 2.51 22.26 41.41
C LEU A 507 2.76 21.74 42.84
N ASP A 508 1.69 21.66 43.63
CA ASP A 508 1.68 21.27 45.04
C ASP A 508 2.05 19.78 45.25
N GLY A 509 2.70 19.45 46.37
CA GLY A 509 3.36 18.16 46.66
C GLY A 509 2.47 16.91 46.60
N ARG A 510 1.15 17.08 46.59
CA ARG A 510 0.17 16.00 46.41
C ARG A 510 -0.02 15.59 44.94
N GLN A 511 0.34 16.45 43.99
CA GLN A 511 0.24 16.18 42.55
C GLN A 511 1.46 15.41 42.03
N SER A 512 2.65 15.67 42.60
CA SER A 512 3.90 14.97 42.31
C SER A 512 3.85 13.49 42.71
N LEU A 513 3.20 13.16 43.85
CA LEU A 513 3.06 11.77 44.30
C LEU A 513 2.10 10.95 43.40
N LYS A 514 1.06 11.59 42.84
CA LYS A 514 0.10 10.95 41.92
C LYS A 514 0.73 10.70 40.54
N LEU A 515 1.55 11.63 40.06
CA LEU A 515 2.35 11.48 38.83
C LEU A 515 3.40 10.37 38.97
N ALA A 516 4.09 10.29 40.12
CA ALA A 516 5.03 9.22 40.41
C ALA A 516 4.34 7.84 40.45
N TYR A 517 3.16 7.75 41.06
CA TYR A 517 2.39 6.50 41.13
C TYR A 517 1.84 6.06 39.76
N ALA A 518 1.38 7.01 38.94
CA ALA A 518 0.95 6.74 37.57
C ALA A 518 2.12 6.28 36.67
N MET A 519 3.30 6.90 36.79
CA MET A 519 4.49 6.45 36.07
C MET A 519 4.97 5.07 36.52
N LEU A 520 4.86 4.73 37.81
CA LEU A 520 5.20 3.40 38.32
C LEU A 520 4.26 2.32 37.74
N ILE A 521 2.96 2.61 37.60
CA ILE A 521 1.99 1.71 36.97
C ILE A 521 2.28 1.54 35.48
N VAL A 522 2.69 2.60 34.78
CA VAL A 522 3.11 2.52 33.37
C VAL A 522 4.41 1.70 33.20
N MET A 523 5.35 1.78 34.14
CA MET A 523 6.55 0.93 34.14
C MET A 523 6.24 -0.56 34.41
N VAL A 524 5.23 -0.86 35.25
CA VAL A 524 4.87 -2.24 35.61
C VAL A 524 3.93 -2.89 34.58
N VAL A 525 3.11 -2.09 33.87
CA VAL A 525 2.18 -2.59 32.82
C VAL A 525 2.82 -2.54 31.41
N GLY A 526 3.85 -1.72 31.21
CA GLY A 526 4.57 -1.56 29.95
C GLY A 526 5.81 -2.45 29.74
N ALA A 527 6.03 -3.47 30.58
CA ALA A 527 7.03 -4.48 30.28
C ALA A 527 6.53 -5.33 29.08
N PRO A 528 7.21 -5.31 27.92
CA PRO A 528 6.81 -6.17 26.83
C PRO A 528 7.04 -7.61 27.29
N LEU A 529 5.97 -8.39 27.41
CA LEU A 529 6.06 -9.84 27.36
C LEU A 529 6.71 -10.15 26.01
N ALA A 530 8.00 -10.49 26.02
CA ALA A 530 8.71 -10.93 24.83
C ALA A 530 8.05 -12.23 24.34
N GLN A 531 7.16 -12.14 23.35
CA GLN A 531 6.69 -13.33 22.65
C GLN A 531 7.87 -14.03 21.97
N ALA A 532 7.91 -15.36 22.06
CA ALA A 532 8.87 -16.19 21.35
C ALA A 532 8.72 -15.97 19.84
N ALA A 533 9.81 -15.71 19.13
CA ALA A 533 9.81 -15.48 17.68
C ALA A 533 9.74 -16.80 16.88
N ILE A 534 9.85 -17.96 17.55
CA ILE A 534 9.88 -19.29 16.93
C ILE A 534 8.52 -19.97 17.06
N SER A 535 7.90 -20.29 15.92
CA SER A 535 6.62 -21.00 15.87
C SER A 535 6.77 -22.53 16.00
N CYS A 536 5.75 -23.20 16.54
CA CYS A 536 5.76 -24.67 16.61
C CYS A 536 5.81 -25.36 15.24
N GLY A 537 5.35 -24.70 14.18
CA GLY A 537 5.49 -25.19 12.80
C GLY A 537 6.96 -25.30 12.37
N GLN A 538 7.79 -24.30 12.73
CA GLN A 538 9.23 -24.30 12.44
C GLN A 538 9.98 -25.37 13.25
N VAL A 539 9.56 -25.64 14.50
CA VAL A 539 10.12 -26.73 15.32
C VAL A 539 9.79 -28.09 14.71
N THR A 540 8.55 -28.26 14.24
CA THR A 540 8.07 -29.50 13.63
C THR A 540 8.80 -29.80 12.32
N SER A 541 8.92 -28.81 11.43
CA SER A 541 9.57 -29.00 10.14
C SER A 541 11.05 -29.35 10.30
N SER A 542 11.75 -28.66 11.22
CA SER A 542 13.17 -28.88 11.52
C SER A 542 13.46 -30.26 12.12
N LEU A 543 12.50 -30.87 12.81
CA LEU A 543 12.69 -32.17 13.50
C LEU A 543 11.99 -33.35 12.81
N SER A 544 11.19 -33.10 11.78
CA SER A 544 10.49 -34.13 11.00
C SER A 544 11.45 -35.23 10.50
N GLN A 545 12.65 -34.83 10.06
CA GLN A 545 13.69 -35.72 9.54
C GLN A 545 14.38 -36.56 10.62
N CYS A 546 14.14 -36.28 11.91
CA CYS A 546 14.67 -37.03 13.04
C CYS A 546 13.77 -38.18 13.50
N ILE A 547 12.48 -38.20 13.10
CA ILE A 547 11.48 -39.15 13.61
C ILE A 547 11.89 -40.60 13.37
N GLY A 548 12.43 -40.92 12.18
CA GLY A 548 12.86 -42.28 11.85
C GLY A 548 13.95 -42.82 12.79
N TYR A 549 14.94 -41.99 13.14
CA TYR A 549 15.98 -42.33 14.11
C TYR A 549 15.42 -42.41 15.54
N LEU A 550 14.50 -41.51 15.91
CA LEU A 550 13.88 -41.50 17.23
C LEU A 550 13.04 -42.76 17.52
N GLN A 551 12.45 -43.38 16.49
CA GLN A 551 11.62 -44.57 16.64
C GLN A 551 12.42 -45.88 16.52
N ARG A 552 13.37 -45.96 15.59
CA ARG A 552 14.04 -47.22 15.22
C ARG A 552 15.53 -47.29 15.53
N GLY A 553 16.13 -46.18 15.97
CA GLY A 553 17.60 -46.07 16.12
C GLY A 553 18.33 -46.10 14.77
N GLY A 554 19.66 -46.22 14.80
CA GLY A 554 20.51 -46.32 13.60
C GLY A 554 21.41 -45.11 13.35
N ALA A 555 21.77 -44.86 12.08
CA ALA A 555 22.52 -43.68 11.68
C ALA A 555 21.59 -42.45 11.66
N VAL A 556 22.08 -41.32 12.15
CA VAL A 556 21.29 -40.07 12.16
C VAL A 556 21.33 -39.46 10.76
N PRO A 557 20.19 -39.17 10.13
CA PRO A 557 20.17 -38.52 8.81
C PRO A 557 20.87 -37.15 8.86
N PRO A 558 21.73 -36.80 7.90
CA PRO A 558 22.34 -35.47 7.83
C PRO A 558 21.33 -34.30 7.91
N PRO A 559 20.14 -34.39 7.28
CA PRO A 559 19.09 -33.36 7.42
C PRO A 559 18.56 -33.21 8.84
N CYS A 560 18.51 -34.28 9.63
CA CYS A 560 18.12 -34.21 11.04
C CYS A 560 19.13 -33.38 11.85
N CYS A 561 20.43 -33.61 11.65
CA CYS A 561 21.46 -32.80 12.30
C CYS A 561 21.44 -31.33 11.82
N GLY A 562 21.13 -31.09 10.55
CA GLY A 562 20.95 -29.74 10.00
C GLY A 562 19.79 -28.99 10.67
N GLY A 563 18.64 -29.66 10.82
CA GLY A 563 17.46 -29.10 11.48
C GLY A 563 17.69 -28.78 12.96
N ILE A 564 18.36 -29.67 13.69
CA ILE A 564 18.76 -29.45 15.09
C ILE A 564 19.70 -28.24 15.21
N LYS A 565 20.73 -28.13 14.35
CA LYS A 565 21.65 -26.98 14.37
C LYS A 565 20.93 -25.67 14.04
N SER A 566 20.00 -25.70 13.10
CA SER A 566 19.18 -24.55 12.73
C SER A 566 18.29 -24.08 13.89
N LEU A 567 17.61 -25.00 14.57
CA LEU A 567 16.82 -24.68 15.77
C LEU A 567 17.68 -24.11 16.91
N ASN A 568 18.86 -24.69 17.13
CA ASN A 568 19.79 -24.21 18.17
C ASN A 568 20.31 -22.80 17.88
N SER A 569 20.55 -22.49 16.60
CA SER A 569 21.05 -21.17 16.18
C SER A 569 19.97 -20.09 16.20
N GLN A 570 18.70 -20.48 16.07
CA GLN A 570 17.53 -19.60 16.18
C GLN A 570 17.11 -19.36 17.64
N ALA A 571 17.21 -20.36 18.52
CA ALA A 571 16.81 -20.28 19.94
C ALA A 571 17.86 -19.58 20.83
N ARG A 572 18.19 -18.31 20.51
CA ARG A 572 19.24 -17.55 21.20
C ARG A 572 18.77 -16.94 22.52
N THR A 573 17.50 -16.59 22.64
CA THR A 573 16.94 -15.90 23.82
C THR A 573 16.19 -16.86 24.75
N THR A 574 15.97 -16.47 26.01
CA THR A 574 15.19 -17.26 26.98
C THR A 574 13.75 -17.52 26.51
N PRO A 575 13.00 -16.52 25.97
CA PRO A 575 11.67 -16.76 25.40
C PRO A 575 11.66 -17.73 24.23
N ASP A 576 12.63 -17.64 23.32
CA ASP A 576 12.72 -18.56 22.17
C ASP A 576 12.96 -20.00 22.62
N ARG A 577 13.81 -20.20 23.64
CA ARG A 577 14.07 -21.52 24.23
C ARG A 577 12.83 -22.09 24.91
N GLN A 578 12.09 -21.27 25.65
CA GLN A 578 10.83 -21.68 26.26
C GLN A 578 9.77 -22.04 25.20
N GLY A 579 9.67 -21.26 24.12
CA GLY A 579 8.80 -21.54 22.98
C GLY A 579 9.12 -22.88 22.31
N VAL A 580 10.40 -23.12 21.99
CA VAL A 580 10.85 -24.39 21.40
C VAL A 580 10.55 -25.57 22.33
N CYS A 581 10.80 -25.45 23.64
CA CYS A 581 10.48 -26.48 24.62
C CYS A 581 8.98 -26.81 24.69
N ASN A 582 8.11 -25.80 24.66
CA ASN A 582 6.66 -26.01 24.68
C ASN A 582 6.16 -26.71 23.41
N CYS A 583 6.71 -26.35 22.25
CA CYS A 583 6.40 -27.01 20.99
C CYS A 583 6.89 -28.46 20.95
N LEU A 584 8.09 -28.74 21.47
CA LEU A 584 8.63 -30.09 21.60
C LEU A 584 7.76 -30.99 22.49
N LYS A 585 7.24 -30.45 23.60
CA LYS A 585 6.28 -31.17 24.47
C LYS A 585 5.01 -31.55 23.70
N SER A 586 4.45 -30.61 22.92
CA SER A 586 3.28 -30.89 22.08
C SER A 586 3.56 -31.96 21.02
N LEU A 587 4.74 -31.92 20.40
CA LEU A 587 5.15 -32.89 19.38
C LEU A 587 5.38 -34.30 19.94
N ALA A 588 5.99 -34.40 21.12
CA ALA A 588 6.19 -35.68 21.80
C ALA A 588 4.86 -36.36 22.13
N GLY A 589 3.80 -35.59 22.41
CA GLY A 589 2.45 -36.13 22.61
C GLY A 589 1.75 -36.59 21.33
N ARG A 590 2.20 -36.16 20.15
CA ARG A 590 1.58 -36.47 18.84
C ARG A 590 2.26 -37.61 18.09
N VAL A 591 3.48 -38.00 18.47
CA VAL A 591 4.26 -39.04 17.80
C VAL A 591 4.43 -40.23 18.74
N SER A 592 3.77 -41.35 18.41
CA SER A 592 3.91 -42.60 19.15
C SER A 592 5.23 -43.31 18.81
N GLY A 593 5.79 -44.03 19.80
CA GLY A 593 6.98 -44.87 19.61
C GLY A 593 8.33 -44.15 19.65
N ILE A 594 8.42 -42.93 20.20
CA ILE A 594 9.71 -42.25 20.41
C ILE A 594 10.50 -42.93 21.53
N ASN A 595 11.75 -43.31 21.26
CA ASN A 595 12.69 -43.74 22.27
C ASN A 595 13.51 -42.55 22.80
N TYR A 596 13.26 -42.17 24.05
CA TYR A 596 13.91 -41.04 24.71
C TYR A 596 15.43 -41.22 24.92
N GLY A 597 15.93 -42.47 24.92
CA GLY A 597 17.35 -42.77 24.93
C GLY A 597 18.05 -42.37 23.63
N TYR A 598 17.40 -42.59 22.49
CA TYR A 598 17.89 -42.12 21.19
C TYR A 598 17.83 -40.59 21.09
N ALA A 599 16.77 -39.96 21.61
CA ALA A 599 16.66 -38.50 21.66
C ALA A 599 17.80 -37.85 22.46
N ALA A 600 18.17 -38.41 23.62
CA ALA A 600 19.26 -37.92 24.45
C ALA A 600 20.65 -38.07 23.78
N GLY A 601 20.79 -39.01 22.84
CA GLY A 601 22.03 -39.27 22.09
C GLY A 601 22.22 -38.40 20.84
N LEU A 602 21.19 -37.68 20.38
CA LEU A 602 21.26 -36.82 19.18
C LEU A 602 22.33 -35.72 19.28
N PRO A 603 22.47 -34.98 20.41
CA PRO A 603 23.50 -33.95 20.52
C PRO A 603 24.93 -34.49 20.33
N SER A 604 25.20 -35.68 20.87
CA SER A 604 26.52 -36.33 20.71
C SER A 604 26.77 -36.81 19.28
N LYS A 605 25.74 -37.23 18.55
CA LYS A 605 25.86 -37.72 17.17
C LYS A 605 25.87 -36.61 16.11
N CYS A 606 25.31 -35.44 16.41
CA CYS A 606 25.24 -34.30 15.48
C CYS A 606 26.34 -33.23 15.65
N GLY A 607 27.30 -33.43 16.58
CA GLY A 607 28.52 -32.62 16.73
C GLY A 607 28.58 -31.76 18.01
N SER A 608 29.80 -31.39 18.43
CA SER A 608 30.14 -30.89 19.78
C SER A 608 29.73 -29.46 20.15
N GLU A 609 28.95 -28.75 19.33
CA GLU A 609 28.47 -27.39 19.63
C GLU A 609 27.16 -27.33 20.46
N MET A 610 26.59 -28.47 20.82
CA MET A 610 25.29 -28.56 21.52
C MET A 610 25.40 -28.71 23.05
N LYS A 611 26.39 -28.07 23.69
CA LYS A 611 26.54 -28.12 25.17
C LYS A 611 25.30 -27.58 25.91
N ASN A 612 24.64 -26.56 25.36
CA ASN A 612 23.40 -25.98 25.92
C ASN A 612 22.12 -26.78 25.61
N TRP A 613 22.16 -27.73 24.66
CA TRP A 613 21.00 -28.55 24.33
C TRP A 613 20.79 -29.65 25.38
N ARG A 614 21.88 -30.23 25.92
CA ARG A 614 21.79 -31.30 26.93
C ARG A 614 21.06 -30.85 28.20
N SER A 615 21.35 -29.64 28.71
CA SER A 615 20.66 -29.11 29.90
C SER A 615 19.18 -28.89 29.63
N ASN A 616 18.83 -28.23 28.51
CA ASN A 616 17.45 -27.84 28.22
C ASN A 616 16.55 -29.04 27.84
N PHE A 617 17.09 -30.04 27.14
CA PHE A 617 16.33 -31.22 26.74
C PHE A 617 16.17 -32.24 27.88
N GLN A 618 17.21 -32.42 28.72
CA GLN A 618 17.08 -33.27 29.91
C GLN A 618 16.18 -32.62 30.98
N GLN A 619 16.25 -31.29 31.16
CA GLN A 619 15.43 -30.57 32.13
C GLN A 619 13.97 -30.44 31.66
N GLY A 620 13.72 -30.27 30.36
CA GLY A 620 12.37 -30.27 29.78
C GLY A 620 11.63 -31.62 29.88
N MET A 621 12.37 -32.75 29.92
CA MET A 621 11.77 -34.09 30.02
C MET A 621 11.76 -34.67 31.44
N LYS A 622 12.64 -34.25 32.35
CA LYS A 622 12.60 -34.68 33.77
C LYS A 622 11.49 -34.00 34.59
N TYR A 623 11.02 -32.83 34.14
CA TYR A 623 10.02 -32.01 34.83
C TYR A 623 8.61 -32.16 34.22
N SER A 624 8.26 -33.33 33.67
CA SER A 624 6.90 -33.53 33.15
C SER A 624 5.83 -33.59 34.25
N ASP A 625 6.21 -33.66 35.53
CA ASP A 625 5.24 -33.84 36.63
C ASP A 625 5.25 -32.79 37.77
N LYS A 626 6.13 -31.77 37.81
CA LYS A 626 6.06 -30.75 38.89
C LYS A 626 6.53 -29.33 38.51
N LEU A 627 5.63 -28.36 38.75
CA LEU A 627 5.79 -26.87 38.88
C LEU A 627 6.09 -26.13 37.56
N VAL A 628 5.36 -25.12 37.04
CA VAL A 628 4.54 -24.00 37.59
C VAL A 628 5.28 -23.15 38.62
N LEU A 629 5.63 -21.92 38.18
CA LEU A 629 6.16 -20.76 38.91
C LEU A 629 7.64 -20.77 39.29
N GLU A 630 8.46 -20.14 38.44
CA GLU A 630 9.31 -18.96 38.76
C GLU A 630 9.76 -18.27 37.46
#